data_AF-A0A7H8QNR3-F1
#
_entry.id   AF-A0A7H8QNR3-F1
#
_cell.length_a   1.000
_cell.length_b   1.000
_cell.length_c   1.000
_cell.angle_alpha   90.00
_cell.angle_beta   90.00
_cell.angle_gamma   90.00
#
_symmetry.space_group_name_H-M   'P 1'
#
loop_
_entity.id
_entity.type
_entity.pdbx_description
1 polymer ?
#
loop_
_entity_poly.entity_id
_entity_poly.type
_entity_poly.pdbx_seq_one_letter_code
_entity_poly.pdbx_strand_id
1 'polypeptide(L)'
;MANQELRRQVIRIYKELLFMGRDYPLGYDYFRARLHRAFLSKAHLSDDKEIEEGIKRAEFVKKEIEALYYLKRYRALKQRYETQ
;
A
#
# COMPACT_ATOMS: atom_id res chain seq x y z
N MET A 1 -15.65 21.72 0.66
CA MET A 1 -14.91 21.37 -0.57
C MET A 1 -13.67 20.51 -0.27
N ALA A 2 -12.98 20.66 0.87
CA ALA A 2 -11.82 19.86 1.27
C ALA A 2 -12.10 18.34 1.32
N ASN A 3 -13.24 17.93 1.90
CA ASN A 3 -13.61 16.51 2.04
C ASN A 3 -13.68 15.74 0.70
N GLN A 4 -14.12 16.38 -0.39
CA GLN A 4 -14.21 15.73 -1.70
C GLN A 4 -12.81 15.41 -2.28
N GLU A 5 -11.82 16.26 -2.01
CA GLU A 5 -10.45 16.05 -2.46
C GLU A 5 -9.76 14.96 -1.65
N LEU A 6 -9.91 14.97 -0.33
CA LEU A 6 -9.43 13.89 0.54
C LEU A 6 -10.02 12.54 0.14
N ARG A 7 -11.32 12.49 -0.17
CA ARG A 7 -11.97 11.27 -0.67
C ARG A 7 -11.32 10.75 -1.96
N ARG A 8 -10.98 11.63 -2.90
CA ARG A 8 -10.28 11.24 -4.15
C ARG A 8 -8.90 10.69 -3.87
N GLN A 9 -8.15 11.31 -2.95
CA GLN A 9 -6.82 10.84 -2.54
C GLN A 9 -6.88 9.46 -1.89
N VAL A 10 -7.84 9.22 -0.99
CA VAL A 10 -8.08 7.91 -0.37
C VAL A 10 -8.38 6.84 -1.44
N ILE A 11 -9.25 7.14 -2.40
CA ILE A 11 -9.59 6.20 -3.49
C ILE A 11 -8.35 5.92 -4.36
N ARG A 12 -7.57 6.95 -4.68
CA ARG A 12 -6.34 6.81 -5.47
C ARG A 12 -5.36 5.87 -4.77
N ILE A 13 -5.02 6.14 -3.51
CA ILE A 13 -4.03 5.33 -2.80
C ILE A 13 -4.50 3.89 -2.56
N TYR A 14 -5.80 3.69 -2.33
CA TYR A 14 -6.38 2.35 -2.24
C TYR A 14 -6.17 1.54 -3.53
N LYS A 15 -6.41 2.15 -4.69
CA LYS A 15 -6.21 1.51 -6.00
C LYS A 15 -4.73 1.25 -6.29
N GLU A 16 -3.84 2.18 -5.94
CA GLU A 16 -2.39 2.01 -6.09
C GLU A 16 -1.89 0.84 -5.23
N LEU A 17 -2.29 0.78 -3.96
CA LEU A 17 -1.93 -0.33 -3.06
C LEU A 17 -2.48 -1.67 -3.57
N LEU A 18 -3.71 -1.71 -4.10
CA LEU A 18 -4.23 -2.93 -4.73
C LEU A 18 -3.43 -3.36 -5.95
N PHE A 19 -3.00 -2.42 -6.79
CA PHE A 19 -2.18 -2.72 -7.95
C PHE A 19 -0.83 -3.30 -7.50
N MET A 20 -0.18 -2.64 -6.55
CA MET A 20 1.09 -3.09 -6.00
C MET A 20 0.95 -4.43 -5.28
N GLY A 21 -0.16 -4.73 -4.63
CA GLY A 21 -0.37 -5.98 -3.90
C GLY A 21 -0.48 -7.24 -4.78
N ARG A 22 -0.51 -7.13 -6.11
CA ARG A 22 -0.64 -8.28 -7.02
C ARG A 22 0.53 -9.26 -6.91
N ASP A 23 1.73 -8.74 -6.71
CA ASP A 23 2.97 -9.53 -6.58
C ASP A 23 3.36 -9.81 -5.12
N TYR A 24 2.42 -9.65 -4.19
CA TYR A 24 2.68 -9.82 -2.77
C TYR A 24 3.03 -11.29 -2.44
N PRO A 25 4.06 -11.58 -1.60
CA PRO A 25 4.55 -12.94 -1.39
C PRO A 25 3.53 -13.96 -0.89
N LEU A 26 2.52 -13.52 -0.13
CA LEU A 26 1.45 -14.36 0.41
C LEU A 26 0.21 -14.44 -0.51
N GLY A 27 0.31 -13.88 -1.72
CA GLY A 27 -0.75 -13.85 -2.71
C GLY A 27 -1.65 -12.61 -2.66
N TYR A 28 -2.31 -12.33 -3.78
CA TYR A 28 -3.14 -11.15 -3.96
C TYR A 28 -4.37 -11.13 -3.05
N ASP A 29 -5.08 -12.25 -2.91
CA ASP A 29 -6.29 -12.32 -2.08
C ASP A 29 -6.00 -12.07 -0.60
N TYR A 30 -4.87 -12.59 -0.12
CA TYR A 30 -4.38 -12.31 1.23
C TYR A 30 -4.16 -10.81 1.45
N PHE A 31 -3.44 -10.17 0.52
CA PHE A 31 -3.15 -8.75 0.59
C PHE A 31 -4.44 -7.91 0.49
N ARG A 32 -5.28 -8.20 -0.51
CA ARG A 32 -6.54 -7.50 -0.79
C ARG A 32 -7.49 -7.53 0.41
N ALA A 33 -7.66 -8.69 1.04
CA ALA A 33 -8.54 -8.82 2.20
C ALA A 33 -8.06 -7.97 3.39
N ARG A 34 -6.75 -7.96 3.65
CA ARG A 34 -6.16 -7.16 4.74
C ARG A 34 -6.21 -5.66 4.45
N LEU A 35 -5.89 -5.26 3.21
CA LEU A 35 -5.99 -3.87 2.78
C LEU A 35 -7.42 -3.37 2.92
N HIS A 36 -8.40 -4.12 2.41
CA HIS A 36 -9.80 -3.74 2.52
C HIS A 36 -10.25 -3.58 3.97
N ARG A 37 -9.88 -4.54 4.85
CA ARG A 37 -10.18 -4.45 6.29
C ARG A 37 -9.55 -3.21 6.95
N ALA A 38 -8.33 -2.85 6.57
CA ALA A 38 -7.63 -1.67 7.11
C ALA A 38 -8.31 -0.35 6.70
N PHE A 39 -8.78 -0.24 5.46
CA PHE A 39 -9.52 0.95 5.01
C PHE A 39 -10.94 0.98 5.61
N LEU A 40 -11.62 -0.17 5.67
CA LEU A 40 -12.97 -0.28 6.21
C LEU A 40 -13.02 0.08 7.71
N SER A 41 -12.02 -0.30 8.50
CA SER A 41 -11.98 0.03 9.93
C SER A 41 -11.88 1.53 10.21
N LYS A 42 -11.49 2.33 9.20
CA LYS A 42 -11.39 3.80 9.26
C LYS A 42 -12.46 4.51 8.43
N ALA A 43 -13.45 3.80 7.90
CA ALA A 43 -14.50 4.39 7.07
C ALA A 43 -15.45 5.34 7.82
N HIS A 44 -15.46 5.30 9.17
CA HIS A 44 -16.27 6.18 10.01
C HIS A 44 -15.63 7.54 10.30
N LEU A 45 -14.35 7.73 9.93
CA LEU A 45 -13.65 8.99 10.16
C LEU A 45 -14.32 10.11 9.36
N SER A 46 -14.59 11.22 10.04
CA SER A 46 -15.21 12.41 9.46
C SER A 46 -14.38 13.67 9.65
N ASP A 47 -13.37 13.64 10.52
CA ASP A 47 -12.43 14.74 10.71
C ASP A 47 -11.37 14.74 9.60
N ASP A 48 -11.19 15.88 8.97
CA ASP A 48 -10.27 16.03 7.83
C ASP A 48 -8.82 15.74 8.23
N LYS A 49 -8.41 16.09 9.46
CA LYS A 49 -7.04 15.84 9.95
C LYS A 49 -6.77 14.35 10.15
N GLU A 50 -7.71 13.62 10.74
CA GLU A 50 -7.59 12.16 10.90
C GLU A 50 -7.50 11.44 9.54
N ILE A 51 -8.25 11.94 8.54
CA ILE A 51 -8.20 11.40 7.17
C ILE A 51 -6.82 11.68 6.54
N GLU A 52 -6.29 12.89 6.69
CA GLU A 52 -4.95 13.23 6.20
C GLU A 52 -3.85 12.36 6.84
N GLU A 53 -3.94 12.09 8.14
CA GLU A 53 -3.03 11.17 8.83
C GLU A 53 -3.15 9.75 8.30
N GLY A 54 -4.38 9.29 8.04
CA GLY A 54 -4.65 8.02 7.38
C GLY A 54 -4.00 7.91 5.99
N ILE A 55 -4.09 8.97 5.20
CA ILE A 55 -3.44 9.05 3.87
C ILE A 55 -1.92 8.98 4.02
N LYS A 56 -1.31 9.79 4.91
CA LYS A 56 0.14 9.77 5.17
C LYS A 56 0.62 8.37 5.58
N ARG A 57 -0.15 7.68 6.42
CA ARG A 57 0.14 6.30 6.82
C ARG A 57 0.08 5.34 5.63
N ALA A 58 -0.93 5.46 4.77
CA ALA A 58 -1.04 4.64 3.57
C ALA A 58 0.13 4.89 2.59
N GLU A 59 0.60 6.13 2.46
CA GLU A 59 1.79 6.48 1.65
C GLU A 59 3.06 5.88 2.23
N PHE A 60 3.20 5.85 3.55
CA PHE A 60 4.32 5.18 4.21
C PHE A 60 4.32 3.68 3.89
N VAL A 61 3.18 3.01 4.06
CA VAL A 61 3.04 1.57 3.73
C VAL A 61 3.33 1.30 2.25
N LYS A 62 2.93 2.19 1.34
CA LYS A 62 3.26 2.09 -0.08
C LYS A 62 4.78 2.01 -0.28
N LYS A 63 5.54 2.92 0.34
CA LYS A 63 7.02 2.94 0.26
C LYS A 63 7.65 1.67 0.84
N GLU A 64 7.09 1.11 1.91
CA GLU A 64 7.57 -0.16 2.47
C GLU A 64 7.40 -1.31 1.48
N ILE A 65 6.25 -1.38 0.78
CA ILE A 65 6.01 -2.40 -0.25
C ILE A 65 6.97 -2.21 -1.44
N GLU A 66 7.22 -0.97 -1.88
CA GLU A 66 8.23 -0.69 -2.91
C GLU A 66 9.63 -1.18 -2.48
N ALA A 67 10.03 -0.90 -1.24
CA ALA A 67 11.30 -1.36 -0.69
C ALA A 67 11.41 -2.90 -0.68
N LEU A 68 10.33 -3.61 -0.34
CA LEU A 68 10.29 -5.07 -0.43
C LEU A 68 10.50 -5.57 -1.86
N TYR A 69 9.95 -4.88 -2.86
CA TYR A 69 10.19 -5.23 -4.27
C TYR A 69 11.65 -5.00 -4.69
N TYR A 70 12.27 -3.89 -4.27
CA TYR A 70 13.70 -3.68 -4.51
C TYR A 70 14.56 -4.75 -3.85
N LEU A 71 14.24 -5.13 -2.61
CA LEU A 71 14.96 -6.18 -1.88
C LEU A 71 14.84 -7.54 -2.57
N LYS A 72 13.64 -7.90 -3.06
CA LYS A 72 13.42 -9.12 -3.84
C LYS A 72 14.30 -9.14 -5.10
N ARG A 73 14.34 -8.03 -5.85
CA ARG A 73 15.18 -7.90 -7.05
C ARG A 73 16.66 -8.01 -6.72
N TYR A 74 17.11 -7.33 -5.67
CA TYR A 74 18.49 -7.38 -5.21
C TYR A 74 18.92 -8.80 -4.84
N ARG A 75 18.10 -9.52 -4.06
CA ARG A 75 18.38 -10.92 -3.67
C ARG A 75 18.52 -11.83 -4.89
N ALA A 76 17.64 -11.70 -5.88
CA ALA A 76 17.71 -12.47 -7.12
C ALA A 76 18.96 -12.14 -7.94
N LEU A 77 19.37 -10.86 -8.00
CA LEU A 77 20.58 -10.44 -8.70
C LEU A 77 21.84 -11.01 -8.02
N LYS A 78 21.93 -10.85 -6.70
CA LYS A 78 23.06 -11.34 -5.88
C LYS A 78 23.27 -12.85 -6.07
N GLN A 79 22.20 -13.64 -5.99
CA GLN A 79 22.28 -15.09 -6.19
C GLN A 79 22.90 -15.48 -7.54
N ARG A 80 22.58 -14.75 -8.62
CA ARG A 80 23.11 -15.03 -9.96
C ARG A 80 24.61 -14.72 -10.11
N TYR A 81 25.12 -13.75 -9.36
CA TYR A 81 26.54 -13.42 -9.34
C TYR A 81 27.34 -14.34 -8.40
N GLU A 82 26.74 -14.81 -7.30
CA GLU A 82 27.40 -15.76 -6.39
C GLU A 82 27.46 -17.20 -6.92
N THR A 83 26.60 -17.55 -7.88
CA THR A 83 26.57 -18.89 -8.51
C THR A 83 27.48 -18.99 -9.75
N GLN A 84 28.13 -17.90 -10.15
CA GLN A 84 29.17 -17.86 -11.21
C GLN A 84 30.55 -17.84 -10.56
#